data_AF-A0A951PSY8-F1
#
_entry.id   AF-A0A951PSY8-F1
#
_cell.length_a   1.000
_cell.length_b   1.000
_cell.length_c   1.000
_cell.angle_alpha   90.00
_cell.angle_beta   90.00
_cell.angle_gamma   90.00
#
_symmetry.space_group_name_H-M   'P 1'
#
loop_
_entity.id
_entity.type
_entity.pdbx_description
1 polymer ?
#
loop_
_entity_poly.entity_id
_entity_poly.type
_entity_poly.pdbx_seq_one_letter_code
_entity_poly.pdbx_strand_id
1 'polypeptide(L)'
;MPRKQPNRLSPKDVAPHAYQWNRAELEEMRAMIDALLEASQPEPQTKAVPAYNSQSRGTRGGRYFEDKMINGCGPYRYLRFWLSGKRKSVYVGKIE
;
A
#
# COMPACT_ATOMS: atom_id res chain seq x y z
N MET A 1 15.98 -23.61 -12.09
CA MET A 1 16.41 -23.41 -10.70
C MET A 1 15.21 -22.97 -9.87
N PRO A 2 14.90 -23.60 -8.74
CA PRO A 2 13.78 -23.19 -7.89
C PRO A 2 14.08 -21.79 -7.32
N ARG A 3 13.20 -20.82 -7.60
CA ARG A 3 13.30 -19.47 -7.03
C ARG A 3 13.10 -19.60 -5.51
N LYS A 4 14.13 -19.27 -4.73
CA LYS A 4 14.07 -19.17 -3.27
C LYS A 4 12.98 -18.14 -2.95
N GLN A 5 11.86 -18.59 -2.35
CA GLN A 5 10.80 -17.64 -1.96
C GLN A 5 11.42 -16.61 -1.00
N PRO A 6 11.19 -15.31 -1.20
CA PRO A 6 11.71 -14.30 -0.30
C PRO A 6 11.22 -14.60 1.12
N ASN A 7 12.11 -14.43 2.09
CA ASN A 7 11.87 -14.75 3.49
C ASN A 7 10.61 -14.01 3.97
N ARG A 8 9.48 -14.72 4.05
CA ARG A 8 8.18 -14.13 4.35
C ARG A 8 8.09 -13.94 5.85
N LEU A 9 8.28 -12.71 6.31
CA LEU A 9 8.04 -12.35 7.71
C LEU A 9 6.56 -12.61 8.05
N SER A 10 6.34 -13.35 9.13
CA SER A 10 5.00 -13.53 9.68
C SER A 10 4.65 -12.37 10.63
N PRO A 11 3.37 -12.13 10.93
CA PRO A 11 2.98 -11.15 11.94
C PRO A 11 3.64 -11.38 13.31
N LYS A 12 3.94 -12.65 13.65
CA LYS A 12 4.63 -13.01 14.89
C LYS A 12 6.09 -12.56 14.90
N ASP A 13 6.73 -12.49 13.74
CA ASP A 13 8.10 -11.97 13.62
C ASP A 13 8.13 -10.45 13.73
N VAL A 14 7.06 -9.76 13.31
CA VAL A 14 6.96 -8.30 13.37
C VAL A 14 6.57 -7.78 14.76
N ALA A 15 5.75 -8.52 15.50
CA ALA A 15 5.20 -8.07 16.78
C ALA A 15 6.26 -7.68 17.84
N PRO A 16 7.38 -8.42 18.03
CA PRO A 16 8.43 -8.03 18.97
C PRO A 16 9.12 -6.70 18.60
N HIS A 17 9.24 -6.42 17.29
CA HIS A 17 9.81 -5.15 16.83
C HIS A 17 8.82 -4.00 17.03
N ALA A 18 7.54 -4.24 16.75
CA ALA A 18 6.49 -3.25 16.96
C ALA A 18 6.29 -2.89 18.45
N TYR A 19 6.60 -3.79 19.38
CA TYR A 19 6.52 -3.52 20.82
C TYR A 19 7.44 -2.37 21.28
N GLN A 20 8.56 -2.13 20.57
CA GLN A 20 9.51 -1.07 20.90
C GLN A 20 9.06 0.31 20.39
N TRP A 21 8.01 0.36 19.57
CA TRP A 21 7.52 1.59 18.96
C TRP A 21 6.66 2.40 19.91
N ASN A 22 6.65 3.71 19.71
CA ASN A 22 5.74 4.60 20.40
C ASN A 22 4.32 4.52 19.82
N ARG A 23 3.36 5.16 20.50
CA ARG A 23 1.95 5.15 20.09
C ARG A 23 1.73 5.66 18.67
N ALA A 24 2.41 6.73 18.27
CA ALA A 24 2.24 7.32 16.94
C ALA A 24 2.73 6.38 15.83
N GLU A 25 3.84 5.69 16.07
CA GLU A 25 4.38 4.67 15.15
C GLU A 25 3.45 3.46 15.03
N LEU A 26 2.86 3.00 16.14
CA LEU A 26 1.86 1.94 16.12
C LEU A 26 0.58 2.35 15.37
N GLU A 27 0.12 3.59 15.55
CA GLU A 27 -1.02 4.15 14.81
C GLU A 27 -0.70 4.30 13.32
N GLU A 28 0.53 4.67 12.96
CA GLU A 28 0.99 4.68 11.57
C GLU A 28 1.01 3.28 10.97
N MET A 29 1.53 2.27 11.68
CA MET A 29 1.51 0.87 11.23
C MET A 29 0.07 0.37 11.06
N ARG A 30 -0.83 0.68 11.98
CA ARG A 30 -2.26 0.34 11.86
C ARG A 30 -2.86 0.95 10.61
N ALA A 31 -2.61 2.25 10.36
CA ALA A 31 -3.13 2.92 9.17
C ALA A 31 -2.60 2.30 7.87
N MET A 32 -1.34 1.84 7.85
CA MET A 32 -0.79 1.10 6.71
C MET A 32 -1.49 -0.25 6.51
N ILE A 33 -1.72 -1.02 7.58
CA ILE A 33 -2.43 -2.31 7.51
C ILE A 33 -3.87 -2.11 7.03
N ASP A 34 -4.59 -1.13 7.58
CA ASP A 34 -5.96 -0.81 7.15
C ASP A 34 -6.00 -0.43 5.66
N ALA A 35 -5.02 0.37 5.21
CA ALA A 35 -4.89 0.73 3.81
C ALA A 35 -4.57 -0.46 2.89
N LEU A 36 -3.74 -1.41 3.35
CA LEU A 36 -3.47 -2.64 2.62
C LEU A 36 -4.72 -3.52 2.52
N LEU A 37 -5.46 -3.68 3.62
CA LEU A 37 -6.68 -4.48 3.66
C LEU A 37 -7.73 -3.91 2.71
N GLU A 38 -7.96 -2.60 2.75
CA GLU A 38 -8.91 -1.90 1.88
C GLU A 38 -8.50 -2.00 0.41
N ALA A 39 -7.24 -1.71 0.08
CA ALA A 39 -6.75 -1.81 -1.30
C ALA A 39 -6.71 -3.26 -1.84
N SER A 40 -6.70 -4.26 -0.95
CA SER A 40 -6.73 -5.68 -1.32
C SER A 40 -8.14 -6.25 -1.52
N GLN A 41 -9.18 -5.55 -1.04
CA GLN A 41 -10.56 -5.97 -1.32
C GLN A 41 -10.83 -5.76 -2.81
N PRO A 42 -11.27 -6.79 -3.55
CA PRO A 42 -11.81 -6.58 -4.88
C PRO A 42 -13.11 -5.80 -4.72
N GLU A 43 -13.09 -4.52 -5.06
CA GLU A 43 -14.30 -3.71 -5.18
C GLU A 43 -15.37 -4.50 -5.99
N PRO A 44 -16.63 -4.59 -5.53
CA PRO A 44 -17.69 -5.13 -6.35
C PRO A 44 -17.80 -4.26 -7.60
N GLN A 45 -17.49 -4.85 -8.74
CA GLN A 45 -17.41 -4.22 -10.06
C GLN A 45 -18.68 -3.42 -10.36
N THR A 46 -18.66 -2.12 -10.06
CA THR A 46 -19.68 -1.19 -10.54
C THR A 46 -19.05 -0.31 -11.61
N LYS A 47 -19.03 -0.89 -12.81
CA LYS A 47 -18.97 -0.29 -14.16
C LYS A 47 -17.81 0.66 -14.50
N ALA A 48 -17.11 0.26 -15.54
CA ALA A 48 -16.06 0.96 -16.26
C ALA A 48 -16.44 2.39 -16.69
N VAL A 49 -15.46 3.29 -16.55
CA VAL A 49 -15.24 4.41 -17.48
C VAL A 49 -13.72 4.54 -17.68
N PRO A 50 -13.19 4.52 -18.91
CA PRO A 50 -11.77 4.79 -19.15
C PRO A 50 -11.59 6.31 -19.14
N ALA A 51 -10.97 6.85 -18.10
CA ALA A 51 -10.67 8.28 -18.02
C ALA A 51 -9.21 8.49 -17.62
N TYR A 52 -8.37 8.61 -18.66
CA TYR A 52 -7.12 9.33 -18.61
C TYR A 52 -7.34 10.65 -17.85
N ASN A 53 -6.57 10.89 -16.79
CA ASN A 53 -6.67 12.05 -15.90
C ASN A 53 -8.05 12.25 -15.24
N SER A 54 -8.32 11.49 -14.19
CA SER A 54 -9.28 11.92 -13.17
C SER A 54 -8.63 11.88 -11.79
N GLN A 55 -8.13 13.04 -11.36
CA GLN A 55 -7.96 13.35 -9.95
C GLN A 55 -9.36 13.43 -9.31
N SER A 56 -9.98 12.27 -9.09
CA SER A 56 -11.18 12.15 -8.28
C SER A 56 -10.79 12.40 -6.83
N ARG A 57 -10.87 13.67 -6.43
CA ARG A 57 -10.91 14.10 -5.03
C ARG A 57 -12.23 13.64 -4.41
N GLY A 58 -12.34 12.34 -4.14
CA GLY A 58 -13.38 11.81 -3.27
C GLY A 58 -13.09 12.23 -1.83
N THR A 59 -14.13 12.65 -1.12
CA THR A 59 -14.14 13.21 0.25
C THR A 59 -13.70 12.21 1.36
N ARG A 60 -13.08 11.10 0.98
CA ARG A 60 -12.35 10.15 1.84
C ARG A 60 -11.03 9.88 1.12
N GLY A 61 -9.93 10.47 1.56
CA GLY A 61 -8.64 10.39 0.87
C GLY A 61 -8.24 8.94 0.57
N GLY A 62 -8.45 8.53 -0.68
CA GLY A 62 -8.45 7.13 -1.10
C GLY A 62 -7.13 6.40 -0.81
N ARG A 63 -7.27 5.14 -0.39
CA ARG A 63 -6.18 4.17 -0.24
C ARG A 63 -6.15 3.31 -1.48
N TYR A 64 -5.06 3.32 -2.26
CA TYR A 64 -4.97 2.57 -3.51
C TYR A 64 -3.53 2.17 -3.84
N PHE A 65 -3.38 1.19 -4.73
CA PHE A 65 -2.09 0.83 -5.32
C PHE A 65 -1.79 1.70 -6.55
N GLU A 66 -0.58 2.23 -6.61
CA GLU A 66 -0.05 2.95 -7.77
C GLU A 66 1.17 2.24 -8.31
N ASP A 67 1.13 1.88 -9.59
CA ASP A 67 2.26 1.28 -10.30
C ASP A 67 3.06 2.38 -11.01
N LYS A 68 4.37 2.44 -10.73
CA LYS A 68 5.25 3.49 -11.23
C LYS A 68 6.50 2.92 -11.88
N MET A 69 6.86 3.45 -13.05
CA MET A 69 8.16 3.27 -13.68
C MET A 69 9.16 4.30 -13.13
N ILE A 70 10.37 3.87 -12.80
CA ILE A 70 11.44 4.75 -12.31
C ILE A 70 12.67 4.51 -13.19
N ASN A 71 13.12 5.54 -13.91
CA ASN A 71 14.27 5.50 -14.82
C ASN A 71 14.21 4.35 -15.86
N GLY A 72 13.02 4.06 -16.40
CA GLY A 72 12.83 2.97 -17.35
C GLY A 72 12.76 1.57 -16.72
N CYS A 73 12.94 1.46 -15.39
CA CYS A 73 12.83 0.21 -14.64
C CYS A 73 11.48 0.16 -13.88
N GLY A 74 10.78 -0.97 -13.93
CA GLY A 74 9.48 -1.16 -13.26
C GLY A 74 8.59 -2.17 -13.99
N PRO A 75 7.29 -2.23 -13.69
CA PRO A 75 6.56 -1.35 -12.77
C PRO A 75 6.79 -1.68 -11.29
N TYR A 76 6.93 -0.64 -10.46
CA TYR A 76 7.00 -0.74 -9.00
C TYR A 76 5.66 -0.35 -8.37
N ARG A 77 5.12 -1.20 -7.50
CA ARG A 77 3.87 -0.96 -6.80
C ARG A 77 4.10 -0.22 -5.50
N TYR A 78 3.33 0.85 -5.31
CA TYR A 78 3.29 1.63 -4.10
C TYR A 78 1.88 1.66 -3.52
N LEU A 79 1.75 1.50 -2.22
CA LEU A 79 0.52 1.82 -1.49
C LEU A 79 0.48 3.33 -1.23
N ARG A 80 -0.58 3.99 -1.67
CA ARG A 80 -0.84 5.40 -1.39
C ARG A 80 -2.00 5.54 -0.43
N PHE A 81 -1.80 6.36 0.61
CA PHE A 81 -2.83 6.65 1.60
C PHE A 81 -2.56 8.01 2.27
N TRP A 82 -3.57 8.54 2.96
CA TRP A 82 -3.44 9.75 3.77
C TRP A 82 -3.35 9.38 5.24
N LEU A 83 -2.41 10.00 5.95
CA LEU A 83 -2.27 9.91 7.40
C LEU A 83 -1.97 11.30 7.96
N SER A 84 -2.77 11.75 8.92
CA SER A 84 -2.59 13.05 9.59
C SER A 84 -2.44 14.22 8.62
N GLY A 85 -3.26 14.26 7.56
CA GLY A 85 -3.25 15.32 6.54
C GLY A 85 -2.05 15.29 5.58
N LYS A 86 -1.21 14.25 5.61
CA LYS A 86 -0.10 14.07 4.68
C LYS A 86 -0.30 12.84 3.81
N ARG A 87 0.05 12.95 2.52
CA ARG A 87 0.08 11.82 1.59
C ARG A 87 1.32 10.97 1.87
N LYS A 88 1.12 9.70 2.18
CA LYS A 88 2.17 8.70 2.39
C LYS A 88 2.23 7.76 1.18
N SER A 89 3.43 7.22 0.94
CA SER A 89 3.68 6.26 -0.12
C SER A 89 4.63 5.19 0.39
N VAL A 90 4.18 3.94 0.37
CA VAL A 90 4.95 2.79 0.86
C VAL A 90 5.21 1.87 -0.32
N TYR A 91 6.48 1.53 -0.53
CA TYR A 91 6.87 0.58 -1.57
C TYR A 91 6.41 -0.82 -1.16
N VAL A 92 5.65 -1.48 -2.04
CA VAL A 92 5.08 -2.82 -1.79
C VAL A 92 5.94 -3.88 -2.47
N GLY A 93 6.43 -3.58 -3.68
CA GLY A 93 7.25 -4.51 -4.44
C GLY A 93 7.31 -4.18 -5.92
N LYS A 94 8.12 -4.93 -6.66
CA LYS A 94 8.13 -4.90 -8.12
C LYS A 94 7.01 -5.81 -8.64
N ILE A 95 6.27 -5.33 -9.63
CA ILE A 95 5.31 -6.14 -10.37
C ILE A 95 6.10 -6.87 -11.47
N GLU A 96 6.06 -8.20 -11.44
CA GLU A 96 6.59 -9.08 -12.50
C GLU A 96 5.55 -9.32 -13.58
#